data_AF-A0A1P9WTL7-F1
#
_entry.id   AF-A0A1P9WTL7-F1
#
_cell.length_a   1.000
_cell.length_b   1.000
_cell.length_c   1.000
_cell.angle_alpha   90.00
_cell.angle_beta   90.00
_cell.angle_gamma   90.00
#
_symmetry.space_group_name_H-M   'P 1'
#
loop_
_entity.id
_entity.type
_entity.pdbx_description
1 polymer ?
#
loop_
_entity_poly.entity_id
_entity_poly.type
_entity_poly.pdbx_seq_one_letter_code
_entity_poly.pdbx_strand_id
1 'polypeptide(L)'
;MNRYIPHVITLLALTLLAGCTKEDDPFVDRVAAPVLVVIDNATGDGGGLTGEPVVSQKVGGPVTMAVRVYELDKTGILDNKVGIDSIPVSALALRLTTRAGAALGDLQTDATGKATITKTWAELGVTAPRAGSSVLLTWTGTHKGQAFSRLSRVQGIN
;
A
#
# COMPACT_ATOMS: atom_id res chain seq x y z
N MET A 1 15.27 -11.61 58.71
CA MET A 1 14.83 -11.66 57.30
C MET A 1 14.79 -10.23 56.77
N ASN A 2 15.15 -9.99 55.49
CA ASN A 2 15.21 -8.68 54.80
C ASN A 2 16.42 -7.75 55.02
N ARG A 3 17.58 -8.10 54.43
CA ARG A 3 18.66 -7.12 54.14
C ARG A 3 18.96 -6.96 52.63
N TYR A 4 18.16 -7.54 51.74
CA TYR A 4 18.40 -7.54 50.28
C TYR A 4 17.50 -6.57 49.48
N ILE A 5 16.52 -5.94 50.13
CA ILE A 5 15.51 -5.11 49.45
C ILE A 5 16.09 -3.89 48.70
N PRO A 6 17.11 -3.16 49.19
CA PRO A 6 17.54 -1.95 48.48
C PRO A 6 18.34 -2.26 47.20
N HIS A 7 18.87 -3.48 47.04
CA HIS A 7 19.72 -3.84 45.89
C HIS A 7 18.93 -4.47 44.73
N VAL A 8 17.76 -5.06 45.01
CA VAL A 8 16.87 -5.62 43.99
C VAL A 8 16.15 -4.51 43.20
N ILE A 9 15.88 -3.37 43.84
CA ILE A 9 15.19 -2.23 43.22
C ILE A 9 16.13 -1.47 42.26
N THR A 10 17.42 -1.39 42.56
CA THR A 10 18.40 -0.69 41.70
C THR A 10 18.72 -1.47 40.43
N LEU A 11 18.66 -2.81 40.45
CA LEU A 11 18.96 -3.65 39.29
C LEU A 11 17.79 -3.76 38.31
N LEU A 12 16.56 -3.50 38.75
CA LEU A 12 15.35 -3.54 37.91
C LEU A 12 15.11 -2.23 37.13
N ALA A 13 15.73 -1.13 37.55
CA ALA A 13 15.58 0.17 36.87
C ALA A 13 16.48 0.32 35.63
N LEU A 14 17.52 -0.52 35.47
CA LEU A 14 18.47 -0.41 34.36
C LEU A 14 18.01 -1.13 33.08
N THR A 15 16.99 -1.98 33.13
CA THR A 15 16.52 -2.78 31.99
C THR A 15 15.46 -2.09 31.13
N LEU A 16 15.02 -0.89 31.49
CA LEU A 16 13.99 -0.13 30.77
C LEU A 16 14.54 0.81 29.68
N LEU A 17 15.85 0.81 29.43
CA LEU A 17 16.49 1.65 28.40
C LEU A 17 16.82 0.90 27.10
N ALA A 18 16.52 -0.39 27.02
CA ALA A 18 16.71 -1.18 25.81
C ALA A 18 15.39 -1.29 25.04
N GLY A 19 15.31 -0.61 23.88
CA GLY A 19 14.39 -1.04 22.83
C GLY A 19 13.49 0.00 22.19
N CYS A 20 13.99 1.19 21.84
CA CYS A 20 13.51 1.87 20.64
C CYS A 20 14.64 1.88 19.62
N THR A 21 14.95 0.70 19.05
CA THR A 21 15.64 0.69 17.76
C THR A 21 14.71 1.38 16.78
N LYS A 22 15.05 2.59 16.34
CA LYS A 22 14.53 3.11 15.09
C LYS A 22 14.87 2.04 14.06
N GLU A 23 13.83 1.42 13.49
CA GLU A 23 13.98 0.61 12.30
C GLU A 23 14.68 1.51 11.28
N ASP A 24 15.84 1.09 10.79
CA ASP A 24 16.56 1.83 9.77
C ASP A 24 15.60 1.98 8.58
N ASP A 25 15.21 3.23 8.28
CA ASP A 25 14.46 3.53 7.08
C ASP A 25 15.37 3.13 5.91
N PRO A 26 15.02 2.08 5.15
CA PRO A 26 15.87 1.60 4.09
C PRO A 26 15.79 2.65 2.97
N PHE A 27 16.64 3.67 3.06
CA PHE A 27 16.94 4.56 1.96
C PHE A 27 17.72 3.74 0.92
N VAL A 28 17.00 2.86 0.25
CA VAL A 28 17.39 2.31 -1.04
C VAL A 28 17.47 3.52 -1.98
N ASP A 29 18.45 3.53 -2.88
CA ASP A 29 18.48 4.48 -3.99
C ASP A 29 17.08 4.57 -4.59
N ARG A 30 16.57 5.80 -4.77
CA ARG A 30 15.29 6.02 -5.44
C ARG A 30 15.46 5.65 -6.92
N VAL A 31 15.41 4.35 -7.21
CA VAL A 31 15.14 3.86 -8.54
C VAL A 31 13.77 4.42 -8.90
N ALA A 32 13.73 5.22 -9.96
CA ALA A 32 12.49 5.81 -10.41
C ALA A 32 11.46 4.70 -10.63
N ALA A 33 10.27 4.84 -10.05
CA ALA A 33 9.21 3.86 -10.24
C ALA A 33 8.98 3.67 -11.75
N PRO A 34 9.04 2.42 -12.26
CA PRO A 34 9.00 2.16 -13.70
C PRO A 34 7.63 2.46 -14.31
N VAL A 35 6.61 2.61 -13.47
CA VAL A 35 5.23 2.90 -13.84
C VAL A 35 4.59 3.84 -12.83
N LEU A 36 3.59 4.59 -13.28
CA LEU A 36 2.63 5.27 -12.43
C LEU A 36 1.50 4.29 -12.04
N VAL A 37 1.23 4.19 -10.75
CA VAL A 37 0.18 3.32 -10.20
C VAL A 37 -0.87 4.19 -9.51
N VAL A 38 -2.10 4.17 -10.03
CA VAL A 38 -3.23 4.97 -9.53
C VAL A 38 -4.28 4.04 -8.95
N ILE A 39 -4.65 4.26 -7.69
CA ILE A 39 -5.70 3.51 -7.01
C ILE A 39 -7.06 4.06 -7.44
N ASP A 40 -7.86 3.21 -8.10
CA ASP A 40 -9.13 3.61 -8.67
C ASP A 40 -10.16 3.88 -7.57
N ASN A 41 -10.97 4.93 -7.73
CA ASN A 41 -11.97 5.39 -6.75
C ASN A 41 -11.43 5.74 -5.36
N ALA A 42 -10.11 5.97 -5.23
CA ALA A 42 -9.57 6.44 -3.98
C ALA A 42 -9.70 7.96 -3.85
N THR A 43 -10.11 8.41 -2.67
CA THR A 43 -10.17 9.84 -2.37
C THR A 43 -8.76 10.39 -2.27
N GLY A 44 -8.46 11.40 -3.08
CA GLY A 44 -7.22 12.16 -3.00
C GLY A 44 -6.00 11.47 -3.60
N ASP A 45 -6.12 10.38 -4.38
CA ASP A 45 -4.93 9.74 -4.98
C ASP A 45 -4.18 10.69 -5.94
N GLY A 46 -4.87 11.71 -6.48
CA GLY A 46 -4.23 12.87 -7.12
C GLY A 46 -3.32 12.53 -8.29
N GLY A 47 -3.55 11.38 -8.97
CA GLY A 47 -2.63 10.87 -9.99
C GLY A 47 -1.41 10.15 -9.39
N GLY A 48 -1.60 9.38 -8.32
CA GLY A 48 -0.55 8.58 -7.67
C GLY A 48 0.33 9.34 -6.66
N LEU A 49 -0.05 10.56 -6.29
CA LEU A 49 0.76 11.45 -5.44
C LEU A 49 0.56 11.19 -3.94
N THR A 50 -0.58 10.63 -3.54
CA THR A 50 -0.85 10.31 -2.13
C THR A 50 -0.15 9.01 -1.75
N GLY A 51 0.56 8.96 -0.62
CA GLY A 51 1.31 7.76 -0.23
C GLY A 51 0.41 6.54 0.05
N GLU A 52 -0.75 6.77 0.68
CA GLU A 52 -1.72 5.74 1.05
C GLU A 52 -3.15 6.20 0.69
N PRO A 53 -3.52 6.19 -0.60
CA PRO A 53 -4.85 6.59 -1.04
C PRO A 53 -5.92 5.65 -0.47
N VAL A 54 -7.07 6.22 -0.10
CA VAL A 54 -8.13 5.51 0.64
C VAL A 54 -9.36 5.28 -0.24
N VAL A 55 -9.77 4.03 -0.37
CA VAL A 55 -11.01 3.62 -1.04
C VAL A 55 -12.08 3.33 0.02
N SER A 56 -13.21 4.04 -0.04
CA SER A 56 -14.33 3.81 0.87
C SER A 56 -15.24 2.70 0.34
N GLN A 57 -15.59 1.73 1.19
CA GLN A 57 -16.44 0.57 0.85
C GLN A 57 -17.50 0.37 1.94
N LYS A 58 -18.72 -0.02 1.56
CA LYS A 58 -19.77 -0.29 2.54
C LYS A 58 -19.44 -1.51 3.38
N VAL A 59 -19.66 -1.44 4.69
CA VAL A 59 -19.36 -2.56 5.60
C VAL A 59 -20.23 -3.80 5.39
N GLY A 60 -21.46 -3.63 4.90
CA GLY A 60 -22.34 -4.74 4.51
C GLY A 60 -22.20 -5.17 3.05
N GLY A 61 -21.30 -4.55 2.29
CA GLY A 61 -21.09 -4.81 0.87
C GLY A 61 -19.79 -5.56 0.58
N PRO A 62 -19.59 -5.94 -0.69
CA PRO A 62 -18.29 -6.41 -1.14
C PRO A 62 -17.24 -5.29 -1.05
N VAL A 63 -15.98 -5.69 -0.94
CA VAL A 63 -14.81 -4.82 -1.01
C VAL A 63 -14.23 -4.92 -2.41
N THR A 64 -14.44 -3.88 -3.22
CA THR A 64 -13.86 -3.77 -4.56
C THR A 64 -12.58 -2.94 -4.51
N MET A 65 -11.47 -3.53 -4.93
CA MET A 65 -10.16 -2.89 -5.00
C MET A 65 -9.69 -2.88 -6.45
N ALA A 66 -9.28 -1.72 -6.95
CA ALA A 66 -8.86 -1.58 -8.33
C ALA A 66 -7.70 -0.59 -8.46
N VAL A 67 -6.91 -0.80 -9.50
CA VAL A 67 -5.72 -0.01 -9.82
C VAL A 67 -5.64 0.19 -11.33
N ARG A 68 -5.08 1.33 -11.74
CA ARG A 68 -4.70 1.62 -13.12
C ARG A 68 -3.19 1.85 -13.16
N VAL A 69 -2.54 1.25 -14.14
CA VAL A 69 -1.09 1.31 -14.30
C VAL A 69 -0.75 1.94 -15.63
N TYR A 70 0.11 2.95 -15.57
CA TYR A 70 0.55 3.73 -16.74
C TYR A 70 2.06 3.77 -16.83
N GLU A 71 2.59 3.68 -18.03
CA GLU A 71 3.92 4.15 -18.35
C GLU A 71 3.85 5.64 -18.67
N LEU A 72 4.77 6.43 -18.12
CA LEU A 72 4.82 7.86 -18.37
C LEU A 72 5.83 8.16 -19.47
N ASP A 73 5.35 8.60 -20.63
CA ASP A 73 6.22 9.14 -21.67
C ASP A 73 6.53 10.61 -21.36
N LYS A 74 7.83 10.88 -21.17
CA LYS A 74 8.36 12.19 -20.80
C LYS A 74 8.97 12.94 -21.98
N THR A 75 8.90 12.41 -23.20
CA THR A 75 9.49 13.02 -24.40
C THR A 75 9.03 14.47 -24.62
N GLY A 76 7.77 14.78 -24.28
CA GLY A 76 7.16 16.10 -24.40
C GLY A 76 7.19 16.97 -23.15
N ILE A 77 7.92 16.61 -22.08
CA ILE A 77 7.80 17.30 -20.77
C ILE A 77 8.10 18.81 -20.81
N LEU A 78 8.92 19.26 -21.77
CA LEU A 78 9.26 20.69 -21.95
C LEU A 78 8.38 21.39 -23.00
N ASP A 79 7.54 20.64 -23.72
CA ASP A 79 6.57 21.19 -24.66
C ASP A 79 5.24 21.41 -23.94
N ASN A 80 4.85 22.68 -23.78
CA ASN A 80 3.64 23.06 -23.06
C ASN A 80 2.33 22.67 -23.77
N LYS A 81 2.38 22.18 -25.00
CA LYS A 81 1.22 21.64 -25.73
C LYS A 81 1.12 20.13 -25.64
N VAL A 82 2.24 19.43 -25.43
CA VAL A 82 2.30 17.96 -25.36
C VAL A 82 2.30 17.50 -23.90
N GLY A 83 3.27 17.93 -23.10
CA GLY A 83 3.42 17.52 -21.70
C GLY A 83 3.86 16.06 -21.54
N ILE A 84 3.48 15.46 -20.40
CA ILE A 84 3.72 14.03 -20.10
C ILE A 84 2.51 13.24 -20.58
N ASP A 85 2.73 12.20 -21.38
CA ASP A 85 1.69 11.28 -21.79
C ASP A 85 1.63 10.05 -20.86
N SER A 86 0.42 9.52 -20.63
CA SER A 86 0.17 8.36 -19.77
C SER A 86 -0.33 7.19 -20.59
N ILE A 87 0.55 6.23 -20.86
CA ILE A 87 0.29 5.07 -21.72
C ILE A 87 -0.16 3.89 -20.84
N PRO A 88 -1.36 3.34 -21.02
CA PRO A 88 -1.80 2.19 -20.22
C PRO A 88 -0.90 0.97 -20.39
N VAL A 89 -0.50 0.35 -19.28
CA VAL A 89 0.29 -0.89 -19.32
C VAL A 89 -0.66 -2.08 -19.24
N SER A 90 -0.88 -2.74 -20.37
CA SER A 90 -1.72 -3.94 -20.46
C SER A 90 -0.96 -5.22 -20.14
N ALA A 91 -1.70 -6.28 -19.77
CA ALA A 91 -1.15 -7.60 -19.47
C ALA A 91 -0.07 -7.63 -18.37
N LEU A 92 -0.05 -6.62 -17.49
CA LEU A 92 0.90 -6.52 -16.39
C LEU A 92 0.43 -7.40 -15.22
N ALA A 93 1.26 -8.36 -14.82
CA ALA A 93 1.01 -9.17 -13.64
C ALA A 93 1.19 -8.31 -12.36
N LEU A 94 0.19 -8.38 -11.50
CA LEU A 94 0.12 -7.67 -10.23
C LEU A 94 -0.21 -8.64 -9.11
N ARG A 95 0.36 -8.38 -7.93
CA ARG A 95 0.08 -9.09 -6.70
C ARG A 95 -0.52 -8.12 -5.70
N LEU A 96 -1.64 -8.49 -5.10
CA LEU A 96 -2.25 -7.76 -3.99
C LEU A 96 -2.10 -8.54 -2.70
N THR A 97 -1.58 -7.85 -1.68
CA THR A 97 -1.45 -8.37 -0.32
C THR A 97 -1.99 -7.36 0.69
N THR A 98 -2.34 -7.83 1.89
CA THR A 98 -2.39 -6.93 3.05
C THR A 98 -0.98 -6.44 3.37
N ARG A 99 -0.84 -5.30 4.04
CA ARG A 99 0.48 -4.79 4.46
C ARG A 99 1.23 -5.76 5.39
N ALA A 100 0.50 -6.64 6.08
CA ALA A 100 1.07 -7.72 6.89
C ALA A 100 1.56 -8.93 6.06
N GLY A 101 1.44 -8.88 4.72
CA GLY A 101 1.90 -9.91 3.80
C GLY A 101 0.87 -10.99 3.46
N ALA A 102 -0.37 -10.90 3.96
CA ALA A 102 -1.40 -11.88 3.62
C ALA A 102 -1.84 -11.72 2.16
N ALA A 103 -1.78 -12.80 1.40
CA ALA A 103 -2.16 -12.84 0.00
C ALA A 103 -3.66 -12.58 -0.20
N LEU A 104 -4.01 -11.60 -1.04
CA LEU A 104 -5.40 -11.33 -1.43
C LEU A 104 -5.69 -11.78 -2.87
N GLY A 105 -4.69 -11.79 -3.74
CA GLY A 105 -4.79 -12.37 -5.07
C GLY A 105 -3.72 -11.92 -6.04
N ASP A 106 -3.66 -12.63 -7.16
CA ASP A 106 -2.89 -12.26 -8.35
C ASP A 106 -3.86 -11.70 -9.39
N LEU A 107 -3.46 -10.62 -10.05
CA LEU A 107 -4.25 -9.92 -11.05
C LEU A 107 -3.41 -9.68 -12.29
N GLN A 108 -4.08 -9.36 -13.38
CA GLN A 108 -3.45 -8.89 -14.59
C GLN A 108 -4.20 -7.65 -15.10
N THR A 109 -3.46 -6.63 -15.56
CA THR A 109 -4.10 -5.46 -16.15
C THR A 109 -4.73 -5.76 -17.51
N ASP A 110 -5.87 -5.14 -17.78
CA ASP A 110 -6.58 -5.20 -19.06
C ASP A 110 -5.98 -4.23 -20.10
N ALA A 111 -6.62 -4.12 -21.27
CA ALA A 111 -6.20 -3.22 -22.35
C ALA A 111 -6.19 -1.73 -21.96
N THR A 112 -6.90 -1.36 -20.89
CA THR A 112 -6.94 0.00 -20.34
C THR A 112 -5.95 0.21 -19.21
N GLY A 113 -5.07 -0.78 -18.95
CA GLY A 113 -4.12 -0.76 -17.84
C GLY A 113 -4.78 -0.96 -16.48
N LYS A 114 -6.04 -1.40 -16.43
CA LYS A 114 -6.79 -1.56 -15.19
C LYS A 114 -6.77 -3.01 -14.70
N ALA A 115 -6.62 -3.19 -13.39
CA ALA A 115 -6.85 -4.47 -12.73
C ALA A 115 -7.84 -4.27 -11.57
N THR A 116 -8.76 -5.21 -11.40
CA THR A 116 -9.82 -5.14 -10.37
C THR A 116 -9.97 -6.48 -9.68
N ILE A 117 -10.14 -6.47 -8.36
CA ILE A 117 -10.46 -7.64 -7.56
C ILE A 117 -11.55 -7.29 -6.54
N THR A 118 -12.47 -8.21 -6.36
CA THR A 118 -13.57 -8.09 -5.40
C THR A 118 -13.44 -9.17 -4.35
N LYS A 119 -13.55 -8.77 -3.08
CA LYS A 119 -13.39 -9.63 -1.90
C LYS A 119 -14.45 -9.33 -0.86
N THR A 120 -14.57 -10.20 0.13
CA THR A 120 -15.34 -9.96 1.35
C THR A 120 -14.45 -9.35 2.44
N TRP A 121 -15.03 -8.61 3.38
CA TRP A 121 -14.30 -8.14 4.56
C TRP A 121 -13.61 -9.27 5.34
N ALA A 122 -14.24 -10.44 5.42
CA ALA A 122 -13.67 -11.62 6.06
C ALA A 122 -12.40 -12.12 5.36
N GLU A 123 -12.36 -12.12 4.02
CA GLU A 123 -11.15 -12.47 3.25
C GLU A 123 -10.02 -11.44 3.45
N LEU A 124 -10.35 -10.19 3.81
CA LEU A 124 -9.36 -9.19 4.21
C LEU A 124 -8.92 -9.32 5.68
N GLY A 125 -9.45 -10.30 6.42
CA GLY A 125 -9.16 -10.53 7.84
C GLY A 125 -10.04 -9.73 8.81
N VAL A 126 -11.12 -9.11 8.34
CA VAL A 126 -12.06 -8.34 9.16
C VAL A 126 -13.35 -9.14 9.35
N THR A 127 -13.48 -9.81 10.49
CA THR A 127 -14.62 -10.70 10.80
C THR A 127 -15.89 -9.97 11.26
N ALA A 128 -15.74 -8.76 11.82
CA ALA A 128 -16.85 -7.91 12.26
C ALA A 128 -16.67 -6.48 11.71
N PRO A 129 -16.91 -6.27 10.39
CA PRO A 129 -16.72 -4.95 9.77
C PRO A 129 -17.73 -3.94 10.33
N ARG A 130 -17.23 -2.79 10.74
CA ARG A 130 -17.97 -1.60 11.18
C ARG A 130 -17.41 -0.34 10.53
N ALA A 131 -18.18 0.74 10.45
CA ALA A 131 -17.65 2.01 9.95
C ALA A 131 -16.33 2.37 10.67
N GLY A 132 -15.33 2.77 9.89
CA GLY A 132 -13.96 3.00 10.36
C GLY A 132 -13.06 1.76 10.36
N SER A 133 -13.58 0.55 10.13
CA SER A 133 -12.72 -0.62 9.87
C SER A 133 -11.82 -0.32 8.68
N SER A 134 -10.53 -0.65 8.78
CA SER A 134 -9.60 -0.35 7.69
C SER A 134 -8.60 -1.48 7.50
N VAL A 135 -8.16 -1.62 6.25
CA VAL A 135 -7.17 -2.61 5.85
C VAL A 135 -6.14 -1.91 4.96
N LEU A 136 -4.89 -1.99 5.36
CA LEU A 136 -3.76 -1.51 4.57
C LEU A 136 -3.34 -2.59 3.57
N LEU A 137 -3.07 -2.16 2.35
CA LEU A 137 -2.83 -3.01 1.20
C LEU A 137 -1.50 -2.66 0.56
N THR A 138 -0.88 -3.65 -0.08
CA THR A 138 0.33 -3.49 -0.88
C THR A 138 0.12 -4.16 -2.23
N TRP A 139 0.21 -3.34 -3.27
CA TRP A 139 0.22 -3.74 -4.67
C TRP A 139 1.67 -3.87 -5.11
N THR A 140 2.03 -4.97 -5.73
CA THR A 140 3.39 -5.18 -6.27
C THR A 140 3.33 -5.69 -7.68
N GLY A 141 4.33 -5.35 -8.48
CA GLY A 141 4.50 -5.84 -9.83
C GLY A 141 5.93 -5.64 -10.31
N THR A 142 6.21 -6.08 -11.53
CA THR A 142 7.49 -5.83 -12.21
C THR A 142 7.21 -5.37 -13.62
N HIS A 143 7.81 -4.25 -14.03
CA HIS A 143 7.70 -3.72 -15.39
C HIS A 143 9.09 -3.46 -15.94
N LYS A 144 9.38 -3.94 -17.15
CA LYS A 144 10.70 -3.81 -17.80
C LYS A 144 11.88 -4.22 -16.88
N GLY A 145 11.70 -5.29 -16.12
CA GLY A 145 12.71 -5.84 -15.20
C GLY A 145 12.88 -5.06 -13.89
N GLN A 146 12.10 -4.01 -13.65
CA GLN A 146 12.14 -3.23 -12.41
C GLN A 146 10.89 -3.53 -11.57
N ALA A 147 11.12 -3.98 -10.33
CA ALA A 147 10.04 -4.21 -9.38
C ALA A 147 9.50 -2.87 -8.85
N PHE A 148 8.20 -2.83 -8.56
CA PHE A 148 7.58 -1.69 -7.91
C PHE A 148 6.58 -2.15 -6.84
N SER A 149 6.31 -1.24 -5.90
CA SER A 149 5.26 -1.41 -4.90
C SER A 149 4.45 -0.13 -4.75
N ARG A 150 3.18 -0.28 -4.40
CA ARG A 150 2.25 0.83 -4.13
C ARG A 150 1.38 0.46 -2.94
N LEU A 151 1.30 1.37 -1.97
CA LEU A 151 0.40 1.23 -0.83
C LEU A 151 -0.99 1.77 -1.15
N SER A 152 -1.99 1.21 -0.50
CA SER A 152 -3.34 1.77 -0.49
C SER A 152 -4.08 1.34 0.78
N ARG A 153 -5.26 1.92 0.99
CA ARG A 153 -6.12 1.56 2.11
C ARG A 153 -7.55 1.35 1.64
N VAL A 154 -8.22 0.35 2.18
CA VAL A 154 -9.70 0.28 2.12
C VAL A 154 -10.24 0.65 3.50
N GLN A 155 -11.32 1.43 3.52
CA GLN A 155 -12.01 1.84 4.74
C GLN A 155 -13.50 1.55 4.65
N GLY A 156 -14.04 0.99 5.72
CA GLY A 156 -15.44 0.68 5.90
C GLY A 156 -16.24 1.95 6.20
N ILE A 157 -17.32 2.15 5.45
CA ILE A 157 -18.33 3.20 5.67
C ILE A 157 -19.72 2.56 5.83
N ASN A 158 -20.67 3.34 6.33
CA ASN A 158 -22.07 2.90 6.45
C ASN A 158 -22.75 2.76 5.09
#